data_AF-A0A951X3Y0-F1
#
_entry.id   AF-A0A951X3Y0-F1
#
_cell.length_a   1.000
_cell.length_b   1.000
_cell.length_c   1.000
_cell.angle_alpha   90.00
_cell.angle_beta   90.00
_cell.angle_gamma   90.00
#
_symmetry.space_group_name_H-M   'P 1'
#
loop_
_entity.id
_entity.type
_entity.pdbx_description
1 polymer ?
#
loop_
_entity_poly.entity_id
_entity_poly.type
_entity_poly.pdbx_seq_one_letter_code
_entity_poly.pdbx_strand_id
1 'polypeptide(L)'
;MELNEYPRPANDTGIGIHWTVGYANAVGMATVRDFWIPEMKAMGVKWVKVFNHDGALDFCELLLAEGFMPIVRLYRPSPNPGRLGVKELVHLDALIRAGVRYFE
;
A
#
# COMPACT_ATOMS: atom_id res chain seq x y z
N MET A 1 11.49 18.86 -8.25
CA MET A 1 10.75 17.60 -8.41
C MET A 1 9.30 18.01 -8.55
N GLU A 2 8.76 17.81 -9.73
CA GLU A 2 7.38 18.12 -10.08
C GLU A 2 6.49 16.92 -9.78
N LEU A 3 5.20 17.17 -9.51
CA LEU A 3 4.26 16.09 -9.14
C LEU A 3 4.14 15.02 -10.25
N ASN A 4 4.31 15.41 -11.52
CA ASN A 4 4.23 14.51 -12.66
C ASN A 4 5.44 13.56 -12.80
N GLU A 5 6.53 13.83 -12.07
CA GLU A 5 7.74 12.99 -12.09
C GLU A 5 7.62 11.78 -11.16
N TYR A 6 6.61 11.76 -10.29
CA TYR A 6 6.40 10.65 -9.37
C TYR A 6 5.83 9.41 -10.09
N PRO A 7 6.27 8.19 -9.75
CA PRO A 7 5.84 6.96 -10.42
C PRO A 7 4.32 6.76 -10.36
N ARG A 8 3.71 6.34 -11.46
CA ARG A 8 2.27 6.04 -11.54
C ARG A 8 2.07 4.58 -11.95
N PRO A 9 0.96 3.94 -11.55
CA PRO A 9 0.65 2.60 -12.02
C PRO A 9 0.48 2.59 -13.54
N ALA A 10 0.83 1.48 -14.18
CA ALA A 10 0.62 1.31 -15.62
C ALA A 10 -0.89 1.37 -15.96
N ASN A 11 -1.22 2.08 -17.04
CA ASN A 11 -2.60 2.34 -17.45
C ASN A 11 -3.43 2.95 -16.30
N ASP A 12 -2.87 3.98 -15.66
CA ASP A 12 -3.49 4.66 -14.53
C ASP A 12 -4.89 5.18 -14.89
N THR A 13 -5.90 4.70 -14.16
CA THR A 13 -7.30 5.09 -14.29
C THR A 13 -7.67 6.24 -13.36
N GLY A 14 -6.78 6.60 -12.42
CA GLY A 14 -7.07 7.51 -11.31
C GLY A 14 -7.96 6.92 -10.23
N ILE A 15 -8.46 5.69 -10.39
CA ILE A 15 -9.36 5.05 -9.43
C ILE A 15 -8.54 4.40 -8.32
N GLY A 16 -8.87 4.76 -7.08
CA GLY A 16 -8.27 4.21 -5.88
C GLY A 16 -9.30 3.77 -4.86
N ILE A 17 -8.93 2.80 -4.03
CA ILE A 17 -9.71 2.39 -2.88
C ILE A 17 -8.89 2.52 -1.59
N HIS A 18 -9.59 2.68 -0.48
CA HIS A 18 -9.02 2.43 0.84
C HIS A 18 -9.24 0.95 1.18
N TRP A 19 -8.16 0.23 1.48
CA TRP A 19 -8.26 -1.16 1.95
C TRP A 19 -9.08 -1.23 3.24
N THR A 20 -9.61 -2.39 3.61
CA THR A 20 -10.45 -2.52 4.80
C THR A 20 -9.76 -2.03 6.07
N VAL A 21 -10.55 -1.64 7.07
CA VAL A 21 -10.01 -1.33 8.40
C VAL A 21 -9.36 -2.58 8.98
N GLY A 22 -8.05 -2.54 9.18
CA GLY A 22 -7.27 -3.67 9.67
C GLY A 22 -6.15 -4.10 8.72
N TYR A 23 -5.58 -5.27 9.02
CA TYR A 23 -4.47 -5.84 8.27
C TYR A 23 -4.99 -6.77 7.17
N ALA A 24 -4.40 -6.72 5.98
CA ALA A 24 -4.78 -7.61 4.88
C ALA A 24 -4.64 -9.10 5.24
N ASN A 25 -3.66 -9.44 6.08
CA ASN A 25 -3.48 -10.81 6.58
C ASN A 25 -4.67 -11.33 7.40
N ALA A 26 -5.49 -10.46 8.01
CA ALA A 26 -6.69 -10.85 8.74
C ALA A 26 -7.82 -11.30 7.80
N VAL A 27 -7.81 -10.86 6.54
CA VAL A 27 -8.68 -11.38 5.47
C VAL A 27 -8.14 -12.72 4.93
N GLY A 28 -6.83 -12.93 5.02
CA GLY A 28 -6.14 -14.10 4.47
C GLY A 28 -5.62 -13.84 3.05
N MET A 29 -4.31 -14.03 2.85
CA MET A 29 -3.66 -13.70 1.56
C MET A 29 -4.19 -14.52 0.37
N ALA A 30 -4.69 -15.73 0.60
CA ALA A 30 -5.36 -16.53 -0.44
C ALA A 30 -6.63 -15.83 -0.92
N THR A 31 -7.52 -15.43 -0.01
CA THR A 31 -8.74 -14.68 -0.34
C THR A 31 -8.44 -13.35 -1.02
N VAL A 32 -7.39 -12.64 -0.59
CA VAL A 32 -6.94 -11.42 -1.27
C VAL A 32 -6.57 -11.71 -2.73
N ARG A 33 -5.76 -12.74 -2.97
CA ARG A 33 -5.29 -13.11 -4.31
C ARG A 33 -6.42 -13.62 -5.20
N ASP A 34 -7.25 -14.51 -4.67
CA ASP A 34 -8.20 -15.29 -5.47
C ASP A 34 -9.51 -14.54 -5.72
N PHE A 35 -9.85 -13.59 -4.84
CA PHE A 35 -11.09 -12.82 -4.95
C PHE A 35 -10.84 -11.33 -5.12
N TRP A 36 -10.16 -10.68 -4.17
CA TRP A 36 -10.09 -9.21 -4.16
C TRP A 36 -9.26 -8.62 -5.30
N ILE A 37 -8.14 -9.25 -5.67
CA ILE A 37 -7.31 -8.79 -6.79
C ILE A 37 -8.10 -8.79 -8.11
N PRO A 38 -8.77 -9.90 -8.52
CA PRO A 38 -9.64 -9.91 -9.69
C PRO A 38 -10.74 -8.83 -9.66
N GLU A 39 -11.46 -8.70 -8.55
CA GLU A 39 -12.56 -7.73 -8.43
C GLU A 39 -12.05 -6.29 -8.56
N MET A 40 -10.93 -5.96 -7.91
CA MET A 40 -10.32 -4.64 -8.03
C MET A 40 -9.86 -4.35 -9.46
N LYS A 41 -9.30 -5.34 -10.16
CA LYS A 41 -8.93 -5.20 -11.58
C LYS A 41 -10.16 -4.98 -12.46
N ALA A 42 -11.25 -5.72 -12.23
CA ALA A 42 -12.50 -5.58 -12.97
C ALA A 42 -13.14 -4.19 -12.78
N MET A 43 -13.01 -3.59 -11.60
CA MET A 43 -13.43 -2.22 -11.32
C MET A 43 -12.49 -1.14 -11.90
N GLY A 44 -11.35 -1.53 -12.48
CA GLY A 44 -10.34 -0.60 -12.98
C GLY A 44 -9.55 0.11 -11.87
N VAL A 45 -9.51 -0.43 -10.65
CA VAL A 45 -8.72 0.14 -9.55
C VAL A 45 -7.23 0.04 -9.89
N LYS A 46 -6.48 1.11 -9.58
CA LYS A 46 -5.02 1.16 -9.73
C LYS A 46 -4.30 1.59 -8.46
N TRP A 47 -4.99 2.28 -7.55
CA TRP A 47 -4.41 2.77 -6.30
C TRP A 47 -5.05 2.07 -5.11
N VAL A 48 -4.23 1.63 -4.15
CA VAL A 48 -4.73 0.97 -2.94
C VAL A 48 -4.09 1.62 -1.72
N LYS A 49 -4.90 2.30 -0.91
CA LYS A 49 -4.45 2.85 0.36
C LYS A 49 -4.45 1.76 1.43
N VAL A 50 -3.27 1.47 1.97
CA VAL A 50 -3.03 0.46 3.00
C VAL A 50 -3.13 1.12 4.37
N PHE A 51 -3.95 0.54 5.24
CA PHE A 51 -4.32 1.14 6.52
C PHE A 51 -3.18 1.29 7.54
N ASN A 52 -2.24 0.35 7.56
CA ASN A 52 -1.14 0.35 8.52
C ASN A 52 0.09 -0.31 7.91
N HIS A 53 1.25 0.34 8.02
CA HIS A 53 2.56 -0.18 7.63
C HIS A 53 3.01 -1.44 8.37
N ASP A 54 2.59 -1.64 9.63
CA ASP A 54 2.96 -2.81 10.41
C ASP A 54 2.36 -4.08 9.79
N GLY A 55 3.20 -5.02 9.36
CA GLY A 55 2.76 -6.25 8.66
C GLY A 55 2.23 -6.07 7.23
N ALA A 56 2.47 -4.92 6.59
CA ALA A 56 1.95 -4.64 5.25
C ALA A 56 2.79 -5.20 4.09
N LEU A 57 3.99 -5.71 4.35
CA LEU A 57 4.99 -6.02 3.31
C LEU A 57 4.45 -6.99 2.25
N ASP A 58 4.03 -8.18 2.65
CA ASP A 58 3.52 -9.22 1.74
C ASP A 58 2.32 -8.74 0.90
N PHE A 59 1.47 -7.89 1.49
CA PHE A 59 0.34 -7.31 0.78
C PHE A 59 0.79 -6.27 -0.25
N CYS A 60 1.75 -5.41 0.10
CA CYS A 60 2.31 -4.44 -0.84
C CYS A 60 3.05 -5.13 -1.98
N GLU A 61 3.81 -6.19 -1.71
CA GLU A 61 4.47 -7.00 -2.74
C GLU A 61 3.46 -7.62 -3.71
N LEU A 62 2.35 -8.18 -3.19
CA LEU A 62 1.27 -8.69 -4.04
C LEU A 62 0.65 -7.56 -4.89
N LEU A 63 0.32 -6.42 -4.30
CA LEU A 63 -0.27 -5.29 -5.03
C LEU A 63 0.64 -4.83 -6.16
N LEU A 64 1.94 -4.65 -5.89
CA LEU A 64 2.92 -4.24 -6.88
C LEU A 64 3.05 -5.28 -8.01
N ALA A 65 3.15 -6.57 -7.66
CA ALA A 65 3.21 -7.65 -8.63
C ALA A 65 1.97 -7.71 -9.54
N GLU A 66 0.82 -7.33 -9.01
CA GLU A 66 -0.46 -7.33 -9.73
C GLU A 66 -0.74 -6.00 -10.47
N GLY A 67 0.20 -5.04 -10.42
CA GLY A 67 0.14 -3.79 -11.17
C GLY A 67 -0.63 -2.65 -10.49
N PHE A 68 -0.85 -2.75 -9.18
CA PHE A 68 -1.41 -1.69 -8.34
C PHE A 68 -0.31 -0.82 -7.72
N MET A 69 -0.65 0.41 -7.36
CA MET A 69 0.21 1.32 -6.62
C MET A 69 -0.27 1.44 -5.16
N PRO A 70 0.49 0.89 -4.19
CA PRO A 70 0.16 1.02 -2.78
C PRO A 70 0.51 2.41 -2.24
N ILE A 71 -0.38 2.97 -1.42
CA ILE A 71 -0.15 4.16 -0.58
C ILE A 71 -0.18 3.69 0.87
N VAL A 72 0.97 3.63 1.54
CA VAL A 72 1.06 2.99 2.85
C VAL A 72 0.98 4.02 3.97
N ARG A 73 -0.02 3.88 4.84
CA ARG A 73 -0.14 4.73 6.02
C ARG A 73 0.86 4.31 7.11
N LEU A 74 1.72 5.24 7.52
CA LEU A 74 2.59 5.15 8.68
C LEU A 74 1.78 5.44 9.94
N TYR A 75 1.02 4.44 10.40
CA TYR A 75 0.15 4.59 11.56
C TYR A 75 0.96 4.87 12.84
N ARG A 76 0.67 6.03 13.45
CA ARG A 76 1.17 6.44 14.76
C ARG A 76 -0.01 6.96 15.60
N PRO A 77 -0.24 6.49 16.83
CA PRO A 77 -1.34 6.97 17.67
C PRO A 77 -1.27 8.47 17.97
N SER A 78 -0.05 9.01 18.12
CA SER A 78 0.21 10.45 18.28
C SER A 78 1.37 10.86 17.37
N PRO A 79 1.10 11.23 16.11
CA PRO A 79 2.15 11.50 15.12
C PRO A 79 2.86 12.83 15.33
N ASN A 80 2.24 13.79 16.01
CA ASN A 80 2.71 15.16 16.13
C ASN A 80 2.66 15.68 17.58
N PRO A 81 3.72 16.36 18.06
CA PRO A 81 5.07 16.38 17.49
C PRO A 81 5.74 15.02 17.71
N GLY A 82 6.34 14.43 16.67
CA GLY A 82 6.99 13.12 16.81
C GLY A 82 7.82 12.72 15.60
N ARG A 83 8.92 12.00 15.83
CA ARG A 83 9.75 11.39 14.78
C ARG A 83 9.35 9.93 14.59
N LEU A 84 9.78 9.34 13.47
CA LEU A 84 9.71 7.89 13.30
C LEU A 84 10.72 7.23 14.25
N GLY A 85 10.28 6.18 14.94
CA GLY A 85 11.16 5.33 15.74
C GLY A 85 11.89 4.32 14.86
N VAL A 86 12.76 3.52 15.50
CA VAL A 86 13.56 2.51 14.80
C VAL A 86 12.67 1.47 14.10
N LYS A 87 11.57 1.07 14.73
CA LYS A 87 10.63 0.09 14.16
C LYS A 87 10.01 0.63 12.86
N GLU A 88 9.48 1.86 12.89
CA GLU A 88 8.88 2.48 11.71
C GLU A 88 9.89 2.64 10.58
N LEU A 89 11.14 3.03 10.90
CA LEU A 89 12.21 3.17 9.90
C LEU A 89 12.57 1.84 9.24
N VAL A 90 12.63 0.74 10.00
CA VAL A 90 12.89 -0.61 9.45
C VAL A 90 11.77 -1.04 8.50
N HIS A 91 10.50 -0.83 8.89
CA HIS A 91 9.36 -1.15 8.02
C HIS A 91 9.34 -0.28 6.77
N LEU A 92 9.64 1.02 6.90
CA LEU A 92 9.72 1.95 5.79
C LEU A 92 10.80 1.53 4.78
N ASP A 93 12.00 1.18 5.25
CA ASP A 93 13.10 0.71 4.39
C ASP A 93 12.72 -0.57 3.64
N ALA A 94 12.09 -1.54 4.31
CA ALA A 94 11.61 -2.76 3.68
C ALA A 94 10.58 -2.49 2.57
N LEU A 95 9.60 -1.62 2.84
CA LEU A 95 8.56 -1.24 1.85
C LEU A 95 9.16 -0.48 0.66
N ILE A 96 10.12 0.42 0.89
CA ILE A 96 10.81 1.14 -0.19
C ILE A 96 11.56 0.16 -1.09
N ARG A 97 12.28 -0.81 -0.50
CA ARG A 97 13.01 -1.85 -1.23
C ARG A 97 12.08 -2.76 -2.04
N ALA A 98 10.90 -3.06 -1.51
CA ALA A 98 9.87 -3.83 -2.23
C ALA A 98 9.29 -3.07 -3.44
N GLY A 99 9.42 -1.74 -3.46
CA GLY A 99 8.95 -0.91 -4.58
C GLY A 99 7.88 0.11 -4.21
N VAL A 100 7.45 0.19 -2.95
CA VAL A 100 6.49 1.21 -2.49
C VAL A 100 7.12 2.60 -2.63
N ARG A 101 6.34 3.57 -3.11
CA ARG A 101 6.79 4.95 -3.33
C ARG A 101 5.94 6.00 -2.62
N TYR A 102 4.75 5.64 -2.18
CA TYR A 102 3.79 6.56 -1.57
C TYR A 102 3.50 6.15 -0.13
N PHE A 103 3.60 7.12 0.77
CA PHE A 103 3.36 6.96 2.19
C PHE A 103 2.51 8.12 2.71
N GLU A 104 1.69 7.85 3.73
CA GLU A 104 0.85 8.84 4.43
C GLU A 104 1.10 8.82 5.95
#